data_AF-A0A2P9H8Q3-F1
#
_entry.id   AF-A0A2P9H8Q3-F1
#
_cell.length_a   1.000
_cell.length_b   1.000
_cell.length_c   1.000
_cell.angle_alpha   90.00
_cell.angle_beta   90.00
_cell.angle_gamma   90.00
#
_symmetry.space_group_name_H-M   'P 1'
#
loop_
_entity.id
_entity.type
_entity.pdbx_description
1 polymer ?
#
loop_
_entity_poly.entity_id
_entity_poly.type
_entity_poly.pdbx_seq_one_letter_code
_entity_poly.pdbx_strand_id
1 'polypeptide(L)'
;MSDKDAKAEANKTPAAVAASALQKASAPDKPDVKVQPPEPLVIPANACKLEEWARARHWVDFPIGTTDEDIARSSFWSLVCRNLKEFDLIDGVTLDRTRMYHCMVNEVGIGYADVCVLWSKKIPPRRPVGESRIPDGYQIRPSNPGEQGGFIVTRLKDGVQLNAGHHHVRFEDARRFLEDHASVRGPNAGPRYFAR
;
A
#
# COMPACT_ATOMS: atom_id res chain seq x y z
N MET A 1 56.15 1.14 -71.12
CA MET A 1 54.80 1.56 -71.54
C MET A 1 54.30 2.55 -70.51
N SER A 2 54.20 3.82 -70.92
CA SER A 2 53.47 4.97 -70.34
C SER A 2 53.54 5.17 -68.83
N ASP A 3 54.28 6.17 -68.35
CA ASP A 3 53.84 7.57 -68.21
C ASP A 3 52.60 7.69 -67.30
N LYS A 4 52.51 8.54 -66.27
CA LYS A 4 53.30 9.68 -65.79
C LYS A 4 52.57 10.23 -64.55
N ASP A 5 53.33 10.83 -63.63
CA ASP A 5 53.03 12.09 -62.91
C ASP A 5 51.75 12.18 -62.02
N ALA A 6 51.71 12.85 -60.87
CA ALA A 6 52.68 13.53 -60.02
C ALA A 6 51.98 13.87 -58.68
N LYS A 7 52.82 14.12 -57.66
CA LYS A 7 52.50 14.51 -56.27
C LYS A 7 51.82 15.89 -56.14
N ALA A 8 51.08 16.08 -55.03
CA ALA A 8 51.12 17.22 -54.08
C ALA A 8 49.83 17.19 -53.22
N GLU A 9 49.82 16.79 -51.95
CA GLU A 9 50.27 17.46 -50.72
C GLU A 9 49.40 18.64 -50.24
N ALA A 10 49.07 18.58 -48.93
CA ALA A 10 48.60 19.64 -48.02
C ALA A 10 47.09 19.92 -47.81
N ASN A 11 46.58 19.35 -46.70
CA ASN A 11 46.16 20.09 -45.49
C ASN A 11 44.74 20.70 -45.39
N LYS A 12 43.99 20.23 -44.38
CA LYS A 12 43.10 20.96 -43.42
C LYS A 12 41.78 20.21 -43.13
N THR A 13 41.62 19.76 -41.88
CA THR A 13 40.31 19.64 -41.18
C THR A 13 39.77 21.06 -40.91
N PRO A 14 38.44 21.34 -40.70
CA PRO A 14 37.58 20.67 -39.72
C PRO A 14 36.06 20.52 -40.05
N ALA A 15 35.40 19.69 -39.23
CA ALA A 15 34.05 19.80 -38.65
C ALA A 15 32.81 20.27 -39.48
N ALA A 16 31.81 19.38 -39.44
CA ALA A 16 30.40 19.63 -39.11
C ALA A 16 29.37 20.07 -40.19
N VAL A 17 28.19 19.46 -40.02
CA VAL A 17 26.82 19.92 -40.34
C VAL A 17 26.19 19.50 -41.68
N ALA A 18 24.97 18.94 -41.54
CA ALA A 18 23.79 18.92 -42.43
C ALA A 18 23.42 17.50 -42.89
N ALA A 19 22.67 16.71 -42.13
CA ALA A 19 21.23 16.86 -41.83
C ALA A 19 20.40 17.21 -43.07
N SER A 20 19.89 16.20 -43.77
CA SER A 20 18.80 16.35 -44.72
C SER A 20 17.91 15.11 -44.74
N ALA A 21 16.61 15.39 -44.76
CA ALA A 21 15.50 14.51 -45.11
C ALA A 21 15.02 13.49 -44.06
N LEU A 22 14.14 13.94 -43.17
CA LEU A 22 12.82 13.31 -43.02
C LEU A 22 11.83 14.30 -42.37
N GLN A 23 10.99 14.92 -43.20
CA GLN A 23 9.86 15.75 -42.79
C GLN A 23 8.58 15.21 -43.43
N LYS A 24 7.70 14.63 -42.61
CA LYS A 24 6.22 14.58 -42.66
C LYS A 24 5.78 13.51 -41.66
N ALA A 25 4.82 13.70 -40.74
CA ALA A 25 3.67 14.57 -40.78
C ALA A 25 3.35 15.13 -39.38
N SER A 26 3.01 16.42 -39.31
CA SER A 26 2.46 17.07 -38.12
C SER A 26 1.02 16.61 -37.90
N ALA A 27 0.79 15.84 -36.83
CA ALA A 27 -0.55 15.62 -36.31
C ALA A 27 -1.14 16.95 -35.80
N PRO A 28 -2.46 17.16 -35.86
CA PRO A 28 -3.08 18.40 -35.42
C PRO A 28 -2.80 18.65 -33.93
N ASP A 29 -2.37 19.87 -33.63
CA ASP A 29 -2.09 20.36 -32.27
C ASP A 29 -3.30 20.07 -31.37
N LYS A 30 -3.12 19.09 -30.47
CA LYS A 30 -3.99 18.98 -29.29
C LYS A 30 -3.77 20.27 -28.50
N PRO A 31 -4.82 20.92 -27.98
CA PRO A 31 -4.63 22.08 -27.13
C PRO A 31 -3.68 21.69 -26.00
N ASP A 32 -2.66 22.51 -25.76
CA ASP A 32 -1.77 22.42 -24.61
C ASP A 32 -2.63 22.44 -23.34
N VAL A 33 -3.07 21.25 -22.92
CA VAL A 33 -3.59 21.04 -21.59
C VAL A 33 -2.38 21.33 -20.72
N LYS A 34 -2.36 22.53 -20.13
CA LYS A 34 -1.48 22.84 -19.00
C LYS A 34 -1.80 21.80 -17.93
N VAL A 35 -1.10 20.67 -17.97
CA VAL A 35 -1.14 19.67 -16.93
C VAL A 35 -0.59 20.39 -15.72
N GLN A 36 -1.48 20.88 -14.87
CA GLN A 36 -1.07 21.40 -13.58
C GLN A 36 -0.26 20.28 -12.93
N PRO A 37 0.97 20.56 -12.46
CA PRO A 37 1.71 19.55 -11.73
C PRO A 37 0.79 19.05 -10.61
N PRO A 38 0.60 17.73 -10.47
CA PRO A 38 -0.32 17.18 -9.49
C PRO A 38 0.01 17.79 -8.12
N GLU A 39 -1.02 18.23 -7.40
CA GLU A 39 -0.83 18.82 -6.08
C GLU A 39 0.04 17.88 -5.23
N PRO A 40 1.07 18.41 -4.54
CA PRO A 40 1.95 17.59 -3.75
C PRO A 40 1.11 16.86 -2.70
N LEU A 41 1.13 15.53 -2.75
CA LEU A 41 0.47 14.70 -1.75
C LEU A 41 1.09 15.07 -0.39
N VAL A 42 0.32 15.74 0.48
CA VAL A 42 0.80 16.13 1.81
C VAL A 42 0.77 14.89 2.69
N ILE A 43 1.88 14.15 2.66
CA ILE A 43 2.09 13.00 3.53
C ILE A 43 2.46 13.55 4.91
N PRO A 44 1.68 13.27 5.97
CA PRO A 44 2.06 13.73 7.30
C PRO A 44 3.42 13.14 7.69
N ALA A 45 4.22 13.86 8.47
CA ALA A 45 5.61 13.49 8.78
C ALA A 45 5.78 12.07 9.38
N ASN A 46 4.70 11.51 9.96
CA ASN A 46 4.67 10.20 10.57
C ASN A 46 4.05 9.10 9.68
N ALA A 47 3.62 9.42 8.46
CA ALA A 47 2.86 8.48 7.62
C ALA A 47 3.74 7.43 6.93
N CYS A 48 5.02 7.71 6.71
CA CYS A 48 5.94 6.77 6.10
C CYS A 48 7.11 6.52 7.06
N LYS A 49 7.12 5.35 7.71
CA LYS A 49 8.24 4.90 8.52
C LYS A 49 9.04 3.91 7.69
N LEU A 50 10.32 4.18 7.53
CA LEU A 50 11.27 3.28 6.88
C LEU A 50 12.00 2.49 7.97
N GLU A 51 11.90 1.17 7.91
CA GLU A 51 12.62 0.26 8.79
C GLU A 51 13.63 -0.54 7.97
N GLU A 52 14.91 -0.48 8.34
CA GLU A 52 15.93 -1.30 7.66
C GLU A 52 15.80 -2.75 8.12
N TRP A 53 15.54 -3.67 7.20
CA TRP A 53 15.35 -5.08 7.52
C TRP A 53 16.60 -5.91 7.23
N ALA A 54 17.26 -5.64 6.09
CA ALA A 54 18.51 -6.30 5.74
C ALA A 54 19.36 -5.45 4.78
N ARG A 55 20.26 -4.62 5.34
CA ARG A 55 21.35 -3.86 4.69
C ARG A 55 20.97 -2.93 3.52
N ALA A 56 20.40 -3.47 2.46
CA ALA A 56 19.90 -2.78 1.26
C ALA A 56 18.40 -3.03 1.04
N ARG A 57 17.72 -3.56 2.06
CA ARG A 57 16.30 -3.90 2.02
C ARG A 57 15.58 -3.22 3.16
N HIS A 58 14.57 -2.44 2.81
CA HIS A 58 13.78 -1.65 3.73
C HIS A 58 12.33 -2.14 3.74
N TRP A 59 11.70 -2.02 4.90
CA TRP A 59 10.28 -2.24 5.10
C TRP A 59 9.56 -0.90 5.29
N VAL A 60 8.42 -0.73 4.63
CA VAL A 60 7.56 0.46 4.74
C VAL A 60 6.11 0.05 4.95
N ASP A 61 5.49 0.65 5.97
CA ASP A 61 4.04 0.61 6.10
C ASP A 61 3.44 1.80 5.35
N PHE A 62 2.78 1.54 4.22
CA PHE A 62 2.23 2.60 3.37
C PHE A 62 0.91 3.14 3.95
N PRO A 63 0.65 4.46 3.89
CA PRO A 63 -0.61 5.04 4.30
C PRO A 63 -1.84 4.39 3.63
N ILE A 64 -3.00 4.51 4.29
CA ILE A 64 -4.27 4.03 3.74
C ILE A 64 -4.59 4.81 2.46
N GLY A 65 -4.94 4.10 1.40
CA GLY A 65 -5.29 4.71 0.10
C GLY A 65 -4.11 5.03 -0.81
N THR A 66 -2.87 4.70 -0.41
CA THR A 66 -1.68 4.86 -1.25
C THR A 66 -1.81 4.09 -2.56
N THR A 67 -1.72 4.78 -3.69
CA THR A 67 -1.79 4.19 -5.03
C THR A 67 -0.39 3.88 -5.59
N ASP A 68 -0.31 3.01 -6.59
CA ASP A 68 0.92 2.71 -7.32
C ASP A 68 1.56 4.01 -7.91
N GLU A 69 0.72 4.97 -8.35
CA GLU A 69 1.15 6.27 -8.86
C GLU A 69 1.77 7.15 -7.77
N ASP A 70 1.23 7.12 -6.54
CA ASP A 70 1.78 7.89 -5.44
C ASP A 70 3.17 7.40 -5.03
N ILE A 71 3.38 6.09 -5.03
CA ILE A 71 4.67 5.46 -4.71
C ILE A 71 5.73 5.80 -5.78
N ALA A 72 5.33 5.87 -7.04
CA ALA A 72 6.23 6.26 -8.13
C ALA A 72 6.61 7.75 -8.10
N ARG A 73 5.88 8.61 -7.37
CA ARG A 73 6.20 10.04 -7.28
C ARG A 73 7.41 10.25 -6.37
N SER A 74 8.44 10.91 -6.89
CA SER A 74 9.68 11.14 -6.12
C SER A 74 9.47 11.98 -4.85
N SER A 75 8.44 12.84 -4.85
CA SER A 75 8.01 13.62 -3.68
C SER A 75 7.55 12.77 -2.50
N PHE A 76 7.02 11.57 -2.77
CA PHE A 76 6.53 10.66 -1.72
C PHE A 76 7.65 10.25 -0.76
N TRP A 77 8.87 10.13 -1.30
CA TRP A 77 10.05 9.68 -0.57
C TRP A 77 10.88 10.81 0.03
N SER A 78 10.48 12.06 -0.17
CA SER A 78 11.27 13.24 0.25
C SER A 78 11.68 13.23 1.73
N LEU A 79 10.82 12.70 2.61
CA LEU A 79 11.08 12.63 4.06
C LEU A 79 12.06 11.51 4.44
N VAL A 80 12.11 10.43 3.67
CA VAL A 80 12.87 9.20 4.02
C VAL A 80 14.07 8.96 3.11
N CYS A 81 14.21 9.74 2.02
CA CYS A 81 15.27 9.60 1.01
C CYS A 81 16.69 9.61 1.57
N ARG A 82 16.93 10.26 2.72
CA ARG A 82 18.25 10.31 3.37
C ARG A 82 18.77 8.95 3.81
N ASN A 83 17.88 7.98 4.01
CA ASN A 83 18.20 6.64 4.46
C ASN A 83 18.23 5.62 3.30
N LEU A 84 17.91 6.06 2.08
CA LEU A 84 17.87 5.24 0.89
C LEU A 84 19.16 5.42 0.08
N LYS A 85 19.55 4.37 -0.63
CA LYS A 85 20.62 4.37 -1.63
C LYS A 85 20.08 3.87 -2.96
N GLU A 86 20.81 4.19 -4.04
CA GLU A 86 20.52 3.63 -5.36
C GLU A 86 20.54 2.10 -5.29
N PHE A 87 19.57 1.48 -5.97
CA PHE A 87 19.35 0.04 -6.01
C PHE A 87 18.96 -0.62 -4.68
N ASP A 88 18.61 0.17 -3.65
CA ASP A 88 17.94 -0.38 -2.46
C ASP A 88 16.57 -0.93 -2.84
N LEU A 89 16.18 -2.01 -2.16
CA LEU A 89 14.87 -2.62 -2.28
C LEU A 89 13.95 -2.14 -1.16
N ILE A 90 12.72 -1.84 -1.51
CA ILE A 90 11.68 -1.43 -0.57
C ILE A 90 10.52 -2.40 -0.69
N ASP A 91 10.24 -3.08 0.42
CA ASP A 91 9.05 -3.91 0.57
C ASP A 91 8.08 -3.22 1.50
N GLY A 92 6.79 -3.43 1.27
CA GLY A 92 5.82 -2.86 2.17
C GLY A 92 4.40 -3.25 1.89
N VAL A 93 3.56 -2.99 2.89
CA VAL A 93 2.13 -3.29 2.85
C VAL A 93 1.38 -2.02 3.23
N THR A 94 0.25 -1.78 2.58
CA THR A 94 -0.64 -0.68 2.96
C THR A 94 -1.22 -0.93 4.36
N LEU A 95 -1.46 0.13 5.14
CA LEU A 95 -2.00 0.02 6.51
C LEU A 95 -3.38 -0.67 6.56
N ASP A 96 -4.17 -0.58 5.49
CA ASP A 96 -5.43 -1.30 5.31
C ASP A 96 -5.23 -2.78 4.89
N ARG A 97 -3.98 -3.21 4.67
CA ARG A 97 -3.54 -4.54 4.25
C ARG A 97 -4.20 -5.02 2.95
N THR A 98 -4.52 -4.09 2.05
CA THR A 98 -5.16 -4.40 0.76
C THR A 98 -4.15 -4.62 -0.35
N ARG A 99 -2.93 -4.10 -0.22
CA ARG A 99 -1.92 -4.21 -1.27
C ARG A 99 -0.51 -4.33 -0.68
N MET A 100 0.28 -5.17 -1.32
CA MET A 100 1.71 -5.31 -1.06
C MET A 100 2.48 -4.75 -2.25
N TYR A 101 3.60 -4.12 -1.95
CA TYR A 101 4.51 -3.54 -2.92
C TYR A 101 5.91 -4.11 -2.74
N HIS A 102 6.58 -4.30 -3.87
CA HIS A 102 8.01 -4.54 -3.98
C HIS A 102 8.56 -3.52 -4.97
N CYS A 103 9.48 -2.70 -4.49
CA CYS A 103 9.98 -1.53 -5.19
C CYS A 103 11.51 -1.54 -5.18
N MET A 104 12.10 -0.83 -6.15
CA MET A 104 13.53 -0.60 -6.22
C MET A 104 13.78 0.90 -6.39
N VAL A 105 14.74 1.42 -5.65
CA VAL A 105 15.20 2.80 -5.79
C VAL A 105 16.10 2.87 -7.02
N ASN A 106 15.75 3.70 -7.99
CA ASN A 106 16.57 3.93 -9.18
C ASN A 106 17.64 4.98 -8.90
N GLU A 107 17.20 6.14 -8.42
CA GLU A 107 18.03 7.31 -8.16
C GLU A 107 17.64 7.93 -6.82
N VAL A 108 18.61 8.42 -6.06
CA VAL A 108 18.36 9.11 -4.80
C VAL A 108 19.14 10.41 -4.75
N GLY A 109 18.51 11.46 -4.25
CA GLY A 109 19.16 12.74 -4.01
C GLY A 109 18.68 13.40 -2.73
N ILE A 110 19.05 14.66 -2.55
CA ILE A 110 18.69 15.42 -1.35
C ILE A 110 17.23 15.86 -1.49
N GLY A 111 16.33 15.16 -0.80
CA GLY A 111 14.91 15.49 -0.76
C GLY A 111 14.06 14.83 -1.85
N TYR A 112 14.62 13.91 -2.63
CA TYR A 112 13.88 13.10 -3.60
C TYR A 112 14.45 11.68 -3.68
N ALA A 113 13.60 10.73 -4.05
CA ALA A 113 14.03 9.41 -4.50
C ALA A 113 13.14 8.96 -5.66
N ASP A 114 13.73 8.58 -6.79
CA ASP A 114 12.99 7.93 -7.86
C ASP A 114 12.87 6.43 -7.55
N VAL A 115 11.63 5.94 -7.50
CA VAL A 115 11.32 4.57 -7.08
C VAL A 115 10.46 3.90 -8.12
N CYS A 116 10.96 2.78 -8.65
CA CYS A 116 10.24 1.92 -9.57
C CYS A 116 9.49 0.85 -8.79
N VAL A 117 8.20 0.68 -9.09
CA VAL A 117 7.40 -0.44 -8.58
C VAL A 117 7.72 -1.66 -9.44
N LEU A 118 8.48 -2.62 -8.89
CA LEU A 118 8.80 -3.87 -9.57
C LEU A 118 7.60 -4.81 -9.60
N TRP A 119 6.87 -4.86 -8.49
CA TRP A 119 5.70 -5.72 -8.33
C TRP A 119 4.72 -5.11 -7.34
N SER A 120 3.45 -5.08 -7.71
CA SER A 120 2.35 -4.80 -6.79
C SER A 120 1.37 -5.96 -6.83
N LYS A 121 0.94 -6.41 -5.65
CA LYS A 121 -0.10 -7.43 -5.53
C LYS A 121 -1.19 -6.94 -4.62
N LYS A 122 -2.40 -6.91 -5.16
CA LYS A 122 -3.60 -6.79 -4.32
C LYS A 122 -3.67 -8.02 -3.43
N ILE A 123 -3.48 -7.80 -2.14
CA ILE A 123 -3.72 -8.81 -1.14
C ILE A 123 -5.24 -9.00 -1.16
N PRO A 124 -5.75 -10.25 -1.33
CA PRO A 124 -7.17 -10.49 -1.18
C PRO A 124 -7.57 -9.86 0.15
N PRO A 125 -8.60 -8.99 0.20
CA PRO A 125 -9.09 -8.51 1.49
C PRO A 125 -9.24 -9.77 2.31
N ARG A 126 -8.59 -9.81 3.49
CA ARG A 126 -8.74 -10.98 4.35
C ARG A 126 -10.23 -11.26 4.36
N ARG A 127 -10.67 -12.40 3.78
CA ARG A 127 -11.93 -12.99 4.22
C ARG A 127 -11.74 -12.99 5.72
N PRO A 128 -12.58 -12.28 6.51
CA PRO A 128 -12.38 -12.19 7.94
C PRO A 128 -12.09 -13.62 8.39
N VAL A 129 -10.85 -13.87 8.81
CA VAL A 129 -10.40 -15.22 9.16
C VAL A 129 -11.03 -15.44 10.52
N GLY A 130 -12.32 -15.79 10.55
CA GLY A 130 -13.10 -15.98 11.77
C GLY A 130 -13.30 -14.75 12.67
N GLU A 131 -12.46 -13.72 12.59
CA GLU A 131 -12.59 -12.47 13.34
C GLU A 131 -13.52 -11.50 12.60
N SER A 132 -14.80 -11.87 12.57
CA SER A 132 -15.82 -10.81 12.56
C SER A 132 -15.64 -10.04 13.86
N ARG A 133 -15.29 -8.75 13.75
CA ARG A 133 -15.02 -7.88 14.91
C ARG A 133 -16.14 -8.06 15.93
N ILE A 134 -15.79 -8.57 17.11
CA ILE A 134 -16.66 -8.50 18.28
C ILE A 134 -17.01 -7.01 18.45
N PRO A 135 -18.29 -6.65 18.60
CA PRO A 135 -18.69 -5.26 18.84
C PRO A 135 -17.87 -4.63 19.97
N ASP A 136 -17.50 -3.36 19.83
CA ASP A 136 -16.68 -2.66 20.81
C ASP A 136 -17.36 -2.68 22.20
N GLY A 137 -16.57 -2.89 23.25
CA GLY A 137 -17.10 -3.00 24.62
C GLY A 137 -17.61 -4.38 25.01
N TYR A 138 -17.35 -5.41 24.20
CA TYR A 138 -17.68 -6.80 24.49
C TYR A 138 -16.45 -7.71 24.35
N GLN A 139 -16.47 -8.84 25.04
CA GLN A 139 -15.42 -9.85 24.99
C GLN A 139 -16.04 -11.24 24.95
N ILE A 140 -15.47 -12.11 24.11
CA ILE A 140 -15.76 -13.54 24.11
C ILE A 140 -14.49 -14.26 24.56
N ARG A 141 -14.55 -14.99 25.67
CA ARG A 141 -13.41 -15.75 26.23
C ARG A 141 -13.77 -17.22 26.39
N PRO A 142 -12.82 -18.16 26.29
CA PRO A 142 -13.08 -19.52 26.73
C PRO A 142 -13.37 -19.55 28.24
N SER A 143 -14.28 -20.45 28.63
CA SER A 143 -14.60 -20.73 30.02
C SER A 143 -13.40 -21.33 30.73
N ASN A 144 -13.20 -20.98 32.00
CA ASN A 144 -12.07 -21.54 32.76
C ASN A 144 -12.28 -23.03 33.05
N PRO A 145 -11.19 -23.81 33.25
CA PRO A 145 -11.31 -25.18 33.74
C PRO A 145 -12.01 -25.18 35.11
N GLY A 146 -13.21 -25.78 35.18
CA GLY A 146 -14.05 -25.82 36.40
C GLY A 146 -15.40 -25.09 36.28
N GLU A 147 -15.61 -24.31 35.22
CA GLU A 147 -16.90 -23.71 34.84
C GLU A 147 -17.59 -24.56 33.76
N GLN A 148 -18.89 -24.34 33.51
CA GLN A 148 -19.62 -25.01 32.41
C GLN A 148 -18.91 -24.73 31.07
N GLY A 149 -18.34 -25.77 30.45
CA GLY A 149 -17.45 -25.63 29.28
C GLY A 149 -18.05 -24.84 28.11
N GLY A 150 -17.19 -24.18 27.34
CA GLY A 150 -17.57 -23.39 26.17
C GLY A 150 -16.99 -21.98 26.20
N PHE A 151 -17.71 -21.02 25.60
CA PHE A 151 -17.35 -19.62 25.51
C PHE A 151 -18.26 -18.74 26.36
N ILE A 152 -17.65 -17.78 27.05
CA ILE A 152 -18.28 -16.77 27.91
C ILE A 152 -18.32 -15.45 27.16
N VAL A 153 -19.48 -14.82 27.13
CA VAL A 153 -19.71 -13.51 26.51
C VAL A 153 -19.89 -12.48 27.62
N THR A 154 -19.00 -11.49 27.68
CA THR A 154 -18.98 -10.46 28.72
C THR A 154 -19.11 -9.07 28.11
N ARG A 155 -19.96 -8.23 28.71
CA ARG A 155 -19.99 -6.79 28.43
C ARG A 155 -18.94 -6.11 29.31
N LEU A 156 -17.98 -5.42 28.68
CA LEU A 156 -16.82 -4.84 29.36
C LEU A 156 -17.16 -3.61 30.21
N LYS A 157 -18.25 -2.90 29.89
CA LYS A 157 -18.68 -1.70 30.62
C LYS A 157 -19.02 -1.99 32.09
N ASP A 158 -19.64 -3.13 32.36
CA ASP A 158 -20.20 -3.50 33.66
C ASP A 158 -19.80 -4.90 34.13
N GLY A 159 -18.98 -5.60 33.36
CA GLY A 159 -18.50 -6.95 33.69
C GLY A 159 -19.59 -8.03 33.66
N VAL A 160 -20.79 -7.71 33.15
CA VAL A 160 -21.92 -8.65 33.15
C VAL A 160 -21.72 -9.73 32.10
N GLN A 161 -21.84 -10.98 32.52
CA GLN A 161 -21.91 -12.13 31.62
C GLN A 161 -23.29 -12.19 30.97
N LEU A 162 -23.34 -12.06 29.66
CA LEU A 162 -24.59 -12.03 28.90
C LEU A 162 -25.20 -13.42 28.71
N ASN A 163 -24.37 -14.46 28.71
CA ASN A 163 -24.78 -15.85 28.45
C ASN A 163 -24.78 -16.75 29.71
N ALA A 164 -25.05 -16.17 30.89
CA ALA A 164 -24.99 -16.88 32.18
C ALA A 164 -25.95 -18.09 32.29
N GLY A 165 -26.98 -18.17 31.46
CA GLY A 165 -27.92 -19.30 31.41
C GLY A 165 -27.68 -20.31 30.28
N HIS A 166 -26.84 -20.00 29.30
CA HIS A 166 -26.55 -20.89 28.17
C HIS A 166 -25.13 -20.63 27.63
N HIS A 167 -24.21 -21.50 28.00
CA HIS A 167 -22.86 -21.47 27.45
C HIS A 167 -22.86 -22.02 26.02
N HIS A 168 -22.14 -21.36 25.13
CA HIS A 168 -22.04 -21.79 23.74
C HIS A 168 -20.74 -22.59 23.58
N VAL A 169 -20.85 -23.84 23.11
CA VAL A 169 -19.69 -24.73 22.96
C VAL A 169 -18.76 -24.24 21.84
N ARG A 170 -19.32 -23.62 20.79
CA ARG A 170 -18.56 -23.07 19.67
C ARG A 170 -18.48 -21.55 19.77
N PHE A 171 -17.33 -21.00 19.41
CA PHE A 171 -17.10 -19.55 19.37
C PHE A 171 -18.11 -18.83 18.46
N GLU A 172 -18.46 -19.45 17.33
CA GLU A 172 -19.40 -18.90 16.36
C GLU A 172 -20.81 -18.72 16.93
N ASP A 173 -21.26 -19.64 17.78
CA ASP A 173 -22.58 -19.58 18.41
C ASP A 173 -22.60 -18.48 19.49
N ALA A 174 -21.52 -18.34 20.27
CA ALA A 174 -21.34 -17.26 21.23
C ALA A 174 -21.35 -15.88 20.55
N ARG A 175 -20.75 -15.80 19.36
CA ARG A 175 -20.72 -14.59 18.55
C ARG A 175 -22.10 -14.24 17.99
N ARG A 176 -22.83 -15.20 17.42
CA ARG A 176 -24.20 -14.98 16.94
C ARG A 176 -25.11 -14.50 18.07
N PHE A 177 -25.00 -15.14 19.24
CA PHE A 177 -25.68 -14.69 20.44
C PHE A 177 -25.38 -13.23 20.78
N LEU A 178 -24.12 -12.82 20.73
CA LEU A 178 -23.71 -11.44 20.99
C LEU A 178 -24.27 -10.45 19.96
N GLU A 179 -24.18 -10.77 18.67
CA GLU A 179 -24.75 -9.96 17.57
C GLU A 179 -26.27 -9.80 17.70
N ASP A 180 -26.92 -10.79 18.31
CA ASP A 180 -28.36 -10.81 18.52
C ASP A 180 -28.81 -10.18 19.84
N HIS A 181 -27.87 -9.91 20.74
CA HIS A 181 -28.16 -9.43 22.07
C HIS A 181 -28.64 -7.96 22.04
N ALA A 182 -29.69 -7.66 22.83
CA ALA A 182 -30.33 -6.34 22.86
C ALA A 182 -29.35 -5.18 23.18
N SER A 183 -28.27 -5.47 23.91
CA SER A 183 -27.25 -4.48 24.23
C SER A 183 -26.41 -4.03 23.03
N VAL A 184 -26.28 -4.87 21.99
CA VAL A 184 -25.57 -4.55 20.74
C VAL A 184 -26.52 -3.91 19.72
N ARG A 185 -27.79 -4.30 19.74
CA ARG A 185 -28.80 -3.96 18.72
C ARG A 185 -29.35 -2.52 18.77
N GLY A 186 -29.07 -1.75 19.83
CA GLY A 186 -29.66 -0.42 20.01
C GLY A 186 -31.18 -0.49 20.27
N PRO A 187 -31.83 0.60 20.68
CA PRO A 187 -33.20 0.57 21.19
C PRO A 187 -34.29 0.20 20.15
N ASN A 188 -33.97 0.15 18.85
CA ASN A 188 -34.95 -0.02 17.77
C ASN A 188 -34.84 -1.33 16.98
N ALA A 189 -33.94 -2.25 17.32
CA ALA A 189 -33.83 -3.53 16.61
C ALA A 189 -34.56 -4.64 17.38
N GLY A 190 -35.74 -5.02 16.87
CA GLY A 190 -36.55 -6.11 17.42
C GLY A 190 -35.85 -7.49 17.38
N PRO A 191 -36.37 -8.48 18.11
CA PRO A 191 -35.81 -9.82 18.17
C PRO A 191 -35.95 -10.54 16.82
N ARG A 192 -34.83 -11.01 16.24
CA ARG A 192 -34.82 -11.81 14.99
C ARG A 192 -34.89 -13.32 15.19
N TYR A 193 -34.90 -13.82 16.43
CA TYR A 193 -34.96 -15.24 16.73
C TYR A 193 -36.16 -15.58 17.62
N PHE A 194 -37.29 -15.79 16.96
CA PHE A 194 -38.29 -16.79 17.34
C PHE A 194 -38.74 -17.48 16.05
N ALA A 195 -37.95 -18.45 15.58
CA ALA A 195 -38.40 -19.40 14.57
C ALA A 195 -37.61 -20.71 14.68
N ARG A 196 -38.20 -21.62 15.48
CA ARG A 196 -38.00 -23.06 15.61
C ARG A 196 -36.68 -23.57 16.19
#